data_AF-A0A4R5W4N0-F1
#
_entry.id   AF-A0A4R5W4N0-F1
#
_cell.length_a   1.000
_cell.length_b   1.000
_cell.length_c   1.000
_cell.angle_alpha   90.00
_cell.angle_beta   90.00
_cell.angle_gamma   90.00
#
_symmetry.space_group_name_H-M   'P 1'
#
loop_
_entity.id
_entity.type
_entity.pdbx_description
1 polymer ?
#
loop_
_entity_poly.entity_id
_entity_poly.type
_entity_poly.pdbx_seq_one_letter_code
_entity_poly.pdbx_strand_id
1 'polypeptide(L)'
;MTIKGINKAIEEPNTGSIANFHRIEYFSIDLRSKYVSMIVRGYVSEDTCDSGRLHIMETNVSISDAPTLADNIPQFLYNAITAVAPEPEVDPTQPNTALPVNVFAGGVLVGEVTTKPKK
;
A
#
# COMPACT_ATOMS: atom_id res chain seq x y z
N MET A 1 3.34 -15.74 -6.88
CA MET A 1 4.32 -14.80 -6.31
C MET A 1 3.69 -14.23 -5.06
N THR A 2 4.36 -14.32 -3.92
CA THR A 2 3.87 -13.72 -2.67
C THR A 2 4.46 -12.33 -2.56
N ILE A 3 3.63 -11.29 -2.61
CA ILE A 3 4.08 -9.91 -2.47
C ILE A 3 4.37 -9.65 -0.98
N LYS A 4 5.58 -9.16 -0.69
CA LYS A 4 6.04 -8.79 0.66
C LYS A 4 5.71 -7.34 0.99
N GLY A 5 5.76 -6.45 0.00
CA GLY A 5 5.59 -5.02 0.22
C GLY A 5 5.81 -4.19 -1.03
N ILE A 6 6.01 -2.89 -0.81
CA ILE A 6 6.23 -1.87 -1.82
C ILE A 6 7.53 -1.14 -1.51
N ASN A 7 8.45 -1.12 -2.46
CA ASN A 7 9.63 -0.26 -2.44
C ASN A 7 9.30 1.08 -3.08
N LYS A 8 9.33 2.13 -2.27
CA LYS A 8 9.15 3.53 -2.69
C LYS A 8 9.73 4.41 -1.58
N ALA A 9 10.44 5.47 -1.94
CA ALA A 9 10.85 6.47 -0.96
C ALA A 9 9.67 7.41 -0.69
N ILE A 10 9.20 7.45 0.56
CA ILE A 10 8.16 8.36 1.04
C ILE A 10 8.70 9.04 2.30
N GLU A 11 8.68 10.36 2.32
CA GLU A 11 9.07 11.14 3.50
C GLU A 11 7.92 11.19 4.50
N GLU A 12 8.22 10.92 5.76
CA GLU A 12 7.27 11.07 6.84
C GLU A 12 7.24 12.55 7.31
N PRO A 13 6.07 13.21 7.25
CA PRO A 13 5.98 14.66 7.36
C PRO A 13 6.33 15.23 8.74
N ASN A 14 6.23 14.45 9.82
CA ASN A 14 6.49 14.93 11.17
C ASN A 14 7.98 14.86 11.56
N THR A 15 8.72 13.91 10.98
CA THR A 15 10.10 13.60 11.34
C THR A 15 11.11 13.89 10.24
N GLY A 16 10.66 14.06 8.98
CA GLY A 16 11.53 14.18 7.81
C GLY A 16 12.31 12.90 7.48
N SER A 17 11.96 11.78 8.13
CA SER A 17 12.59 10.48 7.87
C SER A 17 12.02 9.85 6.62
N ILE A 18 12.85 9.14 5.85
CA ILE A 18 12.44 8.46 4.62
C ILE A 18 12.11 7.00 4.92
N ALA A 19 10.86 6.60 4.66
CA ALA A 19 10.44 5.22 4.56
C ALA A 19 10.71 4.72 3.13
N ASN A 20 11.51 3.67 2.99
CA ASN A 20 11.81 3.07 1.68
C ASN A 20 10.98 1.81 1.39
N PHE A 21 10.49 1.15 2.45
CA PHE A 21 9.74 -0.09 2.34
C PHE A 21 8.40 0.02 3.04
N HIS A 22 7.35 -0.46 2.41
CA HIS A 22 5.97 -0.35 2.89
C HIS A 22 5.26 -1.69 2.87
N ARG A 23 4.57 -2.04 3.95
CA ARG A 23 3.85 -3.31 4.08
C ARG A 23 2.42 -3.08 4.57
N ILE A 24 1.47 -3.76 3.94
CA ILE A 24 0.11 -3.86 4.46
C ILE A 24 0.15 -4.80 5.67
N GLU A 25 -0.16 -4.30 6.86
CA GLU A 25 -0.19 -5.12 8.08
C GLU A 25 -1.60 -5.49 8.50
N TYR A 26 -2.56 -4.61 8.23
CA TYR A 26 -3.96 -4.85 8.53
C TYR A 26 -4.81 -4.44 7.33
N PHE A 27 -5.84 -5.23 7.06
CA PHE A 27 -6.89 -4.86 6.13
C PHE A 27 -8.23 -5.44 6.58
N SER A 28 -9.30 -4.74 6.26
CA SER A 28 -10.68 -5.12 6.48
C SER A 28 -11.47 -4.90 5.20
N ILE A 29 -12.24 -5.90 4.80
CA ILE A 29 -13.02 -5.90 3.56
C ILE A 29 -14.49 -5.99 3.92
N ASP A 30 -15.25 -4.96 3.56
CA ASP A 30 -16.71 -4.99 3.58
C ASP A 30 -17.22 -5.37 2.17
N LEU A 31 -17.61 -6.64 2.03
CA LEU A 31 -18.16 -7.16 0.78
C LEU A 31 -19.58 -6.66 0.46
N ARG A 32 -20.30 -6.11 1.45
CA ARG A 32 -21.63 -5.52 1.25
C ARG A 32 -21.48 -4.13 0.65
N SER A 33 -20.64 -3.30 1.25
CA SER A 33 -20.40 -1.91 0.82
C SER A 33 -19.34 -1.79 -0.27
N LYS A 34 -18.70 -2.90 -0.65
CA LYS A 34 -17.59 -2.98 -1.62
C LYS A 34 -16.44 -2.04 -1.25
N TYR A 35 -16.13 -1.98 0.04
CA TYR A 35 -15.14 -1.08 0.59
C TYR A 35 -14.03 -1.86 1.28
N VAL A 36 -12.79 -1.45 1.07
CA VAL A 36 -11.65 -1.99 1.81
C VAL A 36 -10.96 -0.86 2.55
N SER A 37 -10.65 -1.11 3.81
CA SER A 37 -9.80 -0.26 4.64
C SER A 37 -8.54 -1.04 4.99
N MET A 38 -7.38 -0.40 4.90
CA MET A 38 -6.09 -1.04 5.19
C MET A 38 -5.13 -0.07 5.86
N ILE A 39 -4.23 -0.64 6.65
CA ILE A 39 -3.12 0.06 7.31
C ILE A 39 -1.83 -0.36 6.62
N VAL A 40 -1.18 0.60 5.99
CA VAL A 40 0.13 0.44 5.36
C VAL A 40 1.17 1.07 6.28
N ARG A 41 2.16 0.29 6.70
CA ARG A 41 3.26 0.76 7.54
C ARG A 41 4.53 0.92 6.74
N GLY A 42 5.20 2.05 6.94
CA GLY A 42 6.46 2.42 6.31
C GLY A 42 7.65 2.20 7.24
N TYR A 43 8.70 1.62 6.67
CA TYR A 43 9.94 1.25 7.32
C TYR A 43 11.12 1.86 6.56
N VAL A 44 12.22 2.10 7.28
CA VAL A 44 13.47 2.59 6.67
C VAL A 44 14.00 1.61 5.62
N SER A 45 13.80 0.30 5.81
CA SER A 45 14.19 -0.77 4.88
C SER A 45 13.34 -2.04 5.08
N GLU A 46 13.39 -2.96 4.13
CA GLU A 46 12.81 -4.31 4.26
C GLU A 46 13.39 -5.05 5.46
N ASP A 47 14.72 -5.03 5.65
CA ASP A 47 15.39 -5.67 6.81
C ASP A 47 14.90 -5.12 8.16
N THR A 48 14.58 -3.83 8.23
CA THR A 48 14.04 -3.21 9.45
C THR A 48 12.66 -3.76 9.78
N CYS A 49 11.84 -3.99 8.74
CA CYS A 49 10.53 -4.60 8.86
C CYS A 49 10.63 -6.08 9.29
N ASP A 50 11.51 -6.84 8.64
CA ASP A 50 11.69 -8.28 8.89
C ASP A 50 12.34 -8.57 10.25
N SER A 51 13.16 -7.64 10.78
CA SER A 51 13.72 -7.73 12.13
C SER A 51 12.73 -7.34 13.25
N GLY A 52 11.48 -6.98 12.90
CA GLY A 52 10.43 -6.66 13.88
C GLY A 52 10.63 -5.30 14.57
N ARG A 53 11.40 -4.38 13.97
CA ARG A 53 11.52 -3.00 14.47
C ARG A 53 10.23 -2.22 14.23
N LEU A 54 10.09 -1.11 14.94
CA LEU A 54 8.94 -0.23 14.78
C LEU A 54 8.95 0.46 13.41
N HIS A 55 7.75 0.64 12.86
CA HIS A 55 7.54 1.46 11.67
C HIS A 55 7.78 2.93 12.01
N ILE A 56 8.16 3.69 10.99
CA ILE A 56 8.34 5.14 11.10
C ILE A 56 7.15 5.90 10.53
N MET A 57 6.33 5.25 9.69
CA MET A 57 5.15 5.83 9.06
C MET A 57 3.97 4.85 9.15
N GLU A 58 2.77 5.39 9.36
CA GLU A 58 1.52 4.63 9.29
C GLU A 58 0.51 5.40 8.44
N THR A 59 0.00 4.75 7.39
CA THR A 59 -0.95 5.34 6.46
C THR A 59 -2.20 4.49 6.42
N ASN A 60 -3.35 5.12 6.71
CA ASN A 60 -4.65 4.51 6.48
C ASN A 60 -5.05 4.73 5.02
N VAL A 61 -5.28 3.64 4.30
CA VAL A 61 -5.70 3.66 2.90
C VAL A 61 -7.05 3.01 2.77
N SER A 62 -7.89 3.57 1.91
CA SER A 62 -9.17 2.98 1.57
C SER A 62 -9.36 2.90 0.06
N ILE A 63 -9.95 1.80 -0.39
CA ILE A 63 -10.33 1.61 -1.78
C ILE A 63 -11.84 1.30 -1.86
N SER A 64 -12.50 1.94 -2.82
CA SER A 64 -13.94 1.76 -3.10
C SER A 64 -14.19 0.65 -4.14
N ASP A 65 -13.30 -0.34 -4.16
CA ASP A 65 -13.42 -1.53 -5.00
C ASP A 65 -12.95 -2.74 -4.16
N ALA A 66 -13.89 -3.60 -3.80
CA ALA A 66 -13.59 -4.78 -3.00
C ALA A 66 -13.24 -5.95 -3.91
N PRO A 67 -12.23 -6.75 -3.54
CA PRO A 67 -11.91 -7.96 -4.27
C PRO A 67 -13.08 -8.94 -4.27
N THR A 68 -13.10 -9.80 -5.28
CA THR A 68 -14.01 -10.95 -5.35
C THR A 68 -13.47 -12.11 -4.52
N LEU A 69 -14.33 -13.08 -4.22
CA LEU A 69 -13.94 -14.29 -3.46
C LEU A 69 -12.93 -15.18 -4.20
N ALA A 70 -12.77 -15.00 -5.51
CA ALA A 70 -11.81 -15.75 -6.32
C ALA A 70 -10.41 -15.08 -6.33
N ASP A 71 -10.30 -13.85 -5.83
CA ASP A 71 -9.06 -13.08 -5.93
C ASP A 71 -8.04 -13.46 -4.85
N ASN A 72 -6.77 -13.39 -5.22
CA ASN A 72 -5.69 -13.36 -4.26
C ASN A 72 -5.69 -11.99 -3.57
N ILE A 73 -6.33 -11.92 -2.40
CA ILE A 73 -6.60 -10.67 -1.68
C ILE A 73 -5.33 -9.81 -1.48
N PRO A 74 -4.23 -10.31 -0.88
CA PRO A 74 -3.01 -9.50 -0.76
C PRO A 74 -2.51 -8.94 -2.10
N GLN A 75 -2.51 -9.76 -3.14
CA GLN A 75 -2.04 -9.35 -4.46
C GLN A 75 -2.94 -8.27 -5.07
N PHE A 76 -4.26 -8.42 -4.94
CA PHE A 76 -5.22 -7.41 -5.36
C PHE A 76 -4.98 -6.08 -4.65
N LEU A 77 -4.83 -6.08 -3.32
CA LEU A 77 -4.65 -4.86 -2.54
C LEU A 77 -3.35 -4.13 -2.91
N TYR A 78 -2.23 -4.86 -3.00
CA TYR A 78 -0.96 -4.27 -3.40
C TYR A 78 -1.01 -3.67 -4.82
N ASN A 79 -1.65 -4.36 -5.76
CA ASN A 79 -1.85 -3.82 -7.11
C ASN A 79 -2.74 -2.57 -7.08
N ALA A 80 -3.84 -2.58 -6.32
CA ALA A 80 -4.77 -1.47 -6.23
C ALA A 80 -4.11 -0.20 -5.68
N ILE A 81 -3.28 -0.31 -4.63
CA ILE A 81 -2.63 0.85 -4.02
C ILE A 81 -1.35 1.29 -4.76
N THR A 82 -0.74 0.44 -5.58
CA THR A 82 0.40 0.84 -6.42
C THR A 82 -0.01 1.32 -7.80
N ALA A 83 -1.23 0.99 -8.22
CA ALA A 83 -1.81 1.52 -9.44
C ALA A 83 -1.74 3.05 -9.41
N VAL A 84 -1.30 3.62 -10.52
CA VAL A 84 -1.30 5.06 -10.72
C VAL A 84 -2.75 5.51 -10.63
N ALA A 85 -3.10 6.23 -9.57
CA ALA A 85 -4.42 6.85 -9.46
C ALA A 85 -4.61 7.73 -10.72
N PRO A 86 -5.80 7.75 -11.33
CA PRO A 86 -6.08 8.74 -12.37
C PRO A 86 -5.75 10.12 -11.80
N GLU A 87 -5.10 10.96 -12.61
CA GLU A 87 -4.76 12.33 -12.22
C GLU A 87 -5.98 12.99 -11.58
N PRO A 88 -5.81 13.72 -10.46
CA PRO A 88 -6.93 14.33 -9.79
C PRO A 88 -7.66 15.22 -10.80
N GLU A 89 -8.90 14.86 -11.13
CA GLU A 89 -9.80 15.79 -11.82
C GLU A 89 -9.99 16.96 -10.86
N VAL A 90 -9.29 18.07 -11.16
CA VAL A 90 -9.46 19.32 -10.43
C VAL A 90 -10.86 19.80 -10.77
N ASP A 91 -11.82 19.63 -9.85
CA ASP A 91 -13.10 20.31 -9.96
C ASP A 91 -12.82 21.83 -9.90
N PRO A 92 -13.01 22.57 -11.00
CA PRO A 92 -12.69 24.00 -11.05
C PRO A 92 -13.60 24.83 -10.12
N THR A 93 -14.66 24.24 -9.56
CA THR A 93 -15.57 24.89 -8.59
C THR A 93 -15.20 24.65 -7.13
N GLN A 94 -14.29 23.70 -6.84
CA GLN A 94 -13.85 23.38 -5.47
C GLN A 94 -12.31 23.27 -5.39
N PRO A 95 -11.59 24.41 -5.28
CA PRO A 95 -10.12 24.45 -5.35
C PRO A 95 -9.38 23.78 -4.17
N ASN A 96 -10.09 23.33 -3.13
CA ASN A 96 -9.50 22.77 -1.91
C ASN A 96 -9.87 21.31 -1.60
N THR A 97 -10.59 20.61 -2.48
CA THR A 97 -10.84 19.16 -2.35
C THR A 97 -9.85 18.41 -3.23
N ALA A 98 -8.55 18.54 -2.93
CA ALA A 98 -7.58 17.60 -3.46
C ALA A 98 -7.95 16.20 -2.92
N LEU A 99 -8.30 15.28 -3.82
CA LEU A 99 -8.45 13.88 -3.47
C LEU A 99 -7.16 13.40 -2.79
N PRO A 100 -7.25 12.51 -1.79
CA PRO A 100 -6.06 11.99 -1.12
C PRO A 100 -5.10 11.42 -2.16
N VAL A 101 -3.93 12.07 -2.29
CA VAL A 101 -2.88 11.63 -3.21
C VAL A 101 -2.49 10.22 -2.80
N ASN A 102 -2.62 9.26 -3.71
CA ASN A 102 -2.15 7.91 -3.46
C ASN A 102 -0.61 7.93 -3.40
N VAL A 103 -0.08 8.07 -2.18
CA VAL A 103 1.37 8.17 -1.92
C VAL A 103 2.14 6.92 -2.34
N PHE A 104 1.46 5.79 -2.56
CA PHE A 104 2.06 4.53 -2.97
C PHE A 104 2.06 4.30 -4.49
N ALA A 105 1.39 5.19 -5.25
CA ALA A 105 1.32 5.10 -6.70
C ALA A 105 2.71 5.03 -7.35
N GLY A 106 2.90 4.10 -8.28
CA GLY A 106 4.18 3.89 -8.96
C GLY A 106 5.29 3.29 -8.07
N GLY A 107 4.95 2.76 -6.89
CA GLY A 107 5.87 1.97 -6.08
C GLY A 107 6.18 0.61 -6.72
N VAL A 108 7.37 0.08 -6.46
CA VAL A 108 7.80 -1.22 -6.99
C VAL A 108 7.37 -2.33 -6.05
N LEU A 109 6.55 -3.25 -6.54
CA LEU A 109 6.14 -4.43 -5.78
C LEU A 109 7.32 -5.39 -5.60
N VAL A 110 7.61 -5.73 -4.35
CA VAL A 110 8.62 -6.74 -3.99
C VAL A 110 7.93 -8.00 -3.52
N GLY A 111 8.45 -9.16 -3.94
CA GLY A 111 7.90 -10.45 -3.55
C GLY A 111 8.96 -11.53 -3.42
N GLU A 112 8.60 -12.62 -2.77
CA GLU A 112 9.45 -13.82 -2.71
C GLU A 112 9.35 -14.63 -4.00
N VAL A 113 10.52 -14.89 -4.59
CA VAL A 113 10.66 -15.99 -5.56
C VAL A 113 10.61 -17.28 -4.75
N THR A 114 9.47 -17.95 -4.77
CA THR A 114 9.34 -19.32 -4.22
C THR A 114 10.24 -20.25 -5.04
N THR A 115 11.50 -20.40 -4.66
CA THR A 115 12.33 -21.52 -5.07
C THR A 115 11.75 -22.75 -4.38
N LYS A 116 11.01 -23.56 -5.13
CA LYS A 116 10.56 -24.89 -4.66
C LYS A 116 11.78 -25.64 -4.11
N PRO A 117 11.69 -26.29 -2.94
CA PRO A 117 12.74 -27.22 -2.54
C PRO A 117 12.76 -28.36 -3.57
N LYS A 118 13.92 -28.60 -4.20
CA LYS A 118 14.16 -29.83 -4.95
C LYS A 118 14.01 -30.98 -3.95
N LYS A 119 13.02 -31.84 -4.19
CA LYS A 119 12.96 -33.18 -3.59
C LYS A 119 14.07 -34.05 -4.16
#